data_AF-A0A7K6IFZ3-F1
#
_entry.id   AF-A0A7K6IFZ3-F1
#
_cell.length_a   1.000
_cell.length_b   1.000
_cell.length_c   1.000
_cell.angle_alpha   90.00
_cell.angle_beta   90.00
_cell.angle_gamma   90.00
#
_symmetry.space_group_name_H-M   'P 1'
#
loop_
_entity.id
_entity.type
_entity.pdbx_description
1 polymer ?
#
loop_
_entity_poly.entity_id
_entity_poly.type
_entity_poly.pdbx_seq_one_letter_code
_entity_poly.pdbx_strand_id
1 'polypeptide(L)' 'CALLLELATALDTRLRHRGAQEPQVTLQLLFLDGEEAFEAWSDSDSLYGARHLAAKMA' A
#
# COMPACT_ATOMS: atom_id res chain seq x y z
N CYS A 1 0.67 5.72 8.91
CA CYS A 1 0.82 4.25 8.72
C CYS A 1 0.16 3.39 9.81
N ALA A 2 0.21 3.77 11.10
CA ALA A 2 -0.28 2.94 12.21
C ALA A 2 -1.75 2.47 12.07
N LEU A 3 -2.65 3.32 11.54
CA LEU A 3 -4.05 2.94 11.32
C LEU A 3 -4.20 1.74 10.37
N LEU A 4 -3.34 1.60 9.36
CA LEU A 4 -3.38 0.47 8.43
C LEU A 4 -2.96 -0.84 9.13
N LEU A 5 -1.97 -0.75 10.03
CA LEU A 5 -1.51 -1.87 10.84
C LEU A 5 -2.58 -2.28 11.86
N GLU A 6 -3.21 -1.30 12.52
CA GLU A 6 -4.30 -1.55 13.45
C GLU A 6 -5.49 -2.18 12.75
N LEU A 7 -5.88 -1.69 11.57
CA LEU A 7 -6.97 -2.28 10.79
C LEU A 7 -6.66 -3.73 10.40
N ALA A 8 -5.44 -4.02 9.94
CA ALA A 8 -5.02 -5.39 9.62
C ALA A 8 -5.06 -6.29 10.87
N THR A 9 -4.64 -5.77 12.03
CA THR A 9 -4.64 -6.49 13.30
C THR A 9 -6.05 -6.76 13.81
N ALA A 10 -6.89 -5.73 13.87
CA ALA A 10 -8.27 -5.80 14.35
C ALA A 10 -9.16 -6.70 13.47
N LEU A 11 -8.83 -6.84 12.18
CA LEU A 11 -9.59 -7.65 11.22
C LEU A 11 -8.93 -9.00 10.89
N ASP A 12 -7.79 -9.35 11.49
CA ASP A 12 -6.95 -10.51 11.10
C ASP A 12 -7.76 -11.80 10.95
N THR A 13 -8.58 -12.17 11.94
CA THR A 13 -9.41 -13.38 11.88
C THR A 13 -10.38 -13.38 10.70
N ARG A 14 -11.02 -12.24 10.42
CA ARG A 14 -11.99 -12.12 9.31
C ARG A 14 -11.30 -12.15 7.97
N LEU A 15 -10.16 -11.47 7.84
CA LEU A 15 -9.36 -11.44 6.62
C LEU A 15 -8.80 -12.82 6.30
N ARG A 16 -8.29 -13.57 7.29
CA ARG A 16 -7.81 -14.95 7.13
C ARG A 16 -8.92 -15.92 6.73
N HIS A 17 -10.07 -15.86 7.40
CA HIS A 17 -11.21 -16.71 7.06
C HIS A 17 -11.66 -16.46 5.62
N ARG A 18 -11.73 -15.19 5.21
CA ARG A 18 -12.08 -14.84 3.83
C ARG A 18 -11.02 -15.29 2.83
N GLY A 19 -9.73 -15.18 3.16
CA GLY A 19 -8.63 -15.65 2.31
C GLY A 19 -8.65 -17.15 2.05
N ALA A 20 -9.07 -17.96 3.02
CA ALA A 20 -9.25 -19.41 2.87
C ALA A 20 -10.35 -19.80 1.87
N GLN A 21 -11.24 -18.86 1.52
CA GLN A 21 -12.33 -19.05 0.56
C GLN A 21 -11.95 -18.60 -0.87
N GLU A 22 -10.68 -18.26 -1.13
CA GLU A 22 -10.16 -17.78 -2.42
C GLU A 22 -11.06 -16.71 -3.07
N PRO A 23 -11.25 -15.56 -2.41
CA PRO A 23 -12.18 -14.56 -2.86
C PRO A 23 -11.64 -13.91 -4.15
N GLN A 24 -12.54 -13.60 -5.09
CA GLN A 24 -12.18 -12.82 -6.30
C GLN A 24 -11.60 -11.43 -5.97
N VAL A 25 -11.83 -10.93 -4.76
CA VAL A 25 -11.32 -9.64 -4.26
C VAL A 25 -10.66 -9.86 -2.91
N THR A 26 -9.44 -9.33 -2.78
CA THR A 26 -8.65 -9.34 -1.53
C THR A 26 -8.16 -7.94 -1.17
N LEU A 27 -7.51 -7.80 -0.02
CA LEU A 27 -6.95 -6.56 0.49
C LEU A 27 -5.42 -6.56 0.32
N GLN A 28 -4.88 -5.48 -0.26
CA GLN A 28 -3.45 -5.21 -0.30
C GLN A 28 -3.18 -3.87 0.37
N LEU A 29 -2.14 -3.80 1.21
CA LEU A 29 -1.68 -2.58 1.85
C LEU A 29 -0.31 -2.22 1.28
N LEU A 30 -0.15 -0.96 0.84
CA LEU A 30 1.10 -0.43 0.32
C LEU A 30 1.64 0.64 1.27
N PHE A 31 2.88 0.45 1.72
CA PHE A 31 3.63 1.43 2.50
C PHE A 31 4.70 1.99 1.58
N LEU A 32 4.35 3.08 0.89
CA LEU A 32 5.18 3.68 -0.14
C LEU A 32 6.26 4.54 0.50
N ASP A 33 7.47 4.47 -0.07
CA ASP A 33 8.62 5.26 0.35
C ASP A 33 8.89 6.42 -0.61
N GLY A 34 9.55 7.47 -0.13
CA GLY A 34 9.89 8.66 -0.91
C GLY A 34 8.65 9.34 -1.50
N GLU A 35 7.62 9.55 -0.69
CA GLU A 35 6.43 10.31 -1.12
C GLU A 35 6.76 11.80 -1.24
N GLU A 36 7.47 12.31 -0.23
CA GLU A 36 7.91 13.69 -0.09
C GLU A 36 8.96 14.11 -1.14
N ALA A 37 8.99 15.40 -1.44
CA ALA A 37 10.03 16.04 -2.23
C ALA A 37 11.32 16.26 -1.41
N PHE A 38 12.47 16.29 -2.05
CA PHE A 38 13.75 16.66 -1.44
C PHE A 38 13.94 18.18 -1.40
N GLU A 39 13.54 18.90 -2.46
CA GLU A 39 13.65 20.36 -2.54
C GLU A 39 12.30 21.03 -2.76
N ALA A 40 11.63 20.70 -3.87
CA ALA A 40 10.38 21.33 -4.27
C ALA A 40 9.49 20.35 -5.03
N TRP A 41 8.25 20.25 -4.58
CA TRP A 41 7.28 19.32 -5.17
C TRP A 41 7.13 19.53 -6.68
N SER A 42 7.49 18.51 -7.46
CA SER A 42 7.40 18.50 -8.91
C SER A 42 7.22 17.09 -9.45
N ASP A 43 7.00 16.95 -10.76
CA ASP A 43 6.83 15.64 -11.43
C ASP A 43 8.04 14.71 -11.23
N SER A 44 9.25 15.28 -11.10
CA SER A 44 10.48 14.52 -10.85
C SER A 44 10.86 14.43 -9.37
N ASP A 45 10.50 15.45 -8.58
CA ASP A 45 10.83 15.58 -7.15
C ASP A 45 9.58 15.38 -6.28
N SER A 46 9.01 14.18 -6.38
CA SER A 46 7.92 13.67 -5.54
C SER A 46 7.62 12.20 -5.89
N LEU A 47 6.86 11.51 -5.04
CA LEU A 47 6.21 10.22 -5.36
C LEU A 47 7.17 9.13 -5.90
N TYR A 48 8.42 9.11 -5.44
CA TYR A 48 9.49 8.27 -5.96
C TYR A 48 9.13 6.77 -5.93
N GLY A 49 8.78 6.26 -4.75
CA GLY A 49 8.42 4.84 -4.59
C GLY A 49 7.12 4.48 -5.30
N ALA A 50 6.15 5.40 -5.31
CA ALA A 50 4.87 5.20 -6.00
C ALA A 50 5.05 5.06 -7.52
N ARG A 51 5.81 5.97 -8.15
CA ARG A 51 6.13 5.94 -9.58
C ARG A 51 6.88 4.67 -9.95
N HIS A 52 7.90 4.30 -9.17
CA HIS A 52 8.66 3.07 -9.41
C HIS A 52 7.79 1.81 -9.29
N LEU A 53 6.93 1.72 -8.27
CA LEU A 53 6.04 0.57 -8.09
C LEU A 53 5.01 0.49 -9.24
N ALA A 54 4.40 1.60 -9.63
CA ALA A 54 3.43 1.64 -10.73
C ALA A 54 4.05 1.14 -12.05
N ALA A 55 5.27 1.58 -12.37
CA ALA A 55 5.99 1.12 -13.56
C ALA A 55 6.33 -0.37 -13.53
N LYS A 56 6.55 -0.96 -12.35
CA LYS A 56 6.82 -2.40 -12.17
C LYS A 56 5.56 -3.27 -12.25
N MET A 57 4.40 -2.70 -11.95
CA MET A 57 3.11 -3.40 -11.95
C MET A 57 2.33 -3.26 -13.27
N ALA A 58 2.79 -2.40 -14.18
CA ALA A 58 2.28 -2.29 -15.56
C ALA A 58 2.76 -3.46 -16.42
#